data_AF-A0A3P8W802-F1
#
_entry.id   AF-A0A3P8W802-F1
#
_cell.length_a   1.000
_cell.length_b   1.000
_cell.length_c   1.000
_cell.angle_alpha   90.00
_cell.angle_beta   90.00
_cell.angle_gamma   90.00
#
_symmetry.space_group_name_H-M   'P 1'
#
loop_
_entity.id
_entity.type
_entity.pdbx_description
1 polymer ?
#
loop_
_entity_poly.entity_id
_entity_poly.type
_entity_poly.pdbx_seq_one_letter_code
_entity_poly.pdbx_strand_id
1 'polypeptide(L)'
;MLIKKYVRVAEDSKAELVLQLMLKEWQMEKPKLLLSVHGGLQNFTLPPKVKHSFSRGLITAALSTGAWIFTDGVNTGVSKYVGEAVKTFGSHKLRKRNTVGLTSWGLIDNNMELIGRDVFRPYQPVGNPLSKRASLNRFHSHFLLVDDGTLGKYGCQQGLRRNLEKQIQLQRIHPRLNHGVPVLCVVIEGGPALVSTVLDYVSRAPPVPVLIFEGSGRAADLLAFLHKQTANHRHVFDPVMEAWKASHLYSLLLQCMDYRQAVSQPSAKQSQENKL
;
A
#
# COMPACT_ATOMS: atom_id res chain seq x y z
N MET A 1 -6.09 5.75 26.03
CA MET A 1 -5.44 6.61 25.00
C MET A 1 -4.58 5.71 24.11
N LEU A 2 -4.76 5.73 22.79
CA LEU A 2 -3.92 4.92 21.90
C LEU A 2 -2.57 5.63 21.69
N ILE A 3 -1.48 5.03 22.18
CA ILE A 3 -0.14 5.47 21.85
C ILE A 3 0.24 4.87 20.50
N LYS A 4 0.54 5.71 19.52
CA LYS A 4 1.07 5.30 18.21
C LYS A 4 2.58 5.34 18.27
N LYS A 5 3.25 4.31 17.76
CA LYS A 5 4.72 4.29 17.66
C LYS A 5 5.12 4.94 16.34
N TYR A 6 6.06 5.86 16.37
CA TYR A 6 6.62 6.46 15.18
C TYR A 6 8.11 6.70 15.36
N VAL A 7 8.83 6.79 14.24
CA VAL A 7 10.24 7.18 14.21
C VAL A 7 10.50 7.96 12.93
N ARG A 8 11.35 8.99 13.01
CA ARG A 8 11.90 9.67 11.83
C ARG A 8 13.19 8.98 11.43
N VAL A 9 13.32 8.64 10.15
CA VAL A 9 14.47 7.93 9.57
C VAL A 9 14.90 8.62 8.28
N ALA A 10 16.20 8.62 7.98
CA ALA A 10 16.70 9.10 6.70
C ALA A 10 16.28 8.17 5.55
N GLU A 11 16.10 8.69 4.34
CA GLU A 11 15.67 7.90 3.18
C GLU A 11 16.61 6.74 2.81
N ASP A 12 17.90 6.87 3.15
CA ASP A 12 18.97 5.91 2.91
C ASP A 12 19.22 4.96 4.10
N SER A 13 18.40 5.04 5.14
CA SER A 13 18.50 4.17 6.32
C SER A 13 18.48 2.69 5.92
N LYS A 14 19.36 1.91 6.54
CA LYS A 14 19.44 0.46 6.28
C LYS A 14 18.12 -0.23 6.68
N ALA A 15 17.46 -0.84 5.70
CA ALA A 15 16.18 -1.53 5.89
C ALA A 15 16.23 -2.64 6.95
N GLU A 16 17.38 -3.30 7.13
CA GLU A 16 17.59 -4.30 8.18
C GLU A 16 17.45 -3.71 9.58
N LEU A 17 18.02 -2.52 9.83
CA LEU A 17 17.91 -1.84 11.12
C LEU A 17 16.48 -1.35 11.38
N VAL A 18 15.80 -0.87 10.33
CA VAL A 18 14.38 -0.50 10.43
C VAL A 18 13.51 -1.72 10.77
N LEU A 19 13.75 -2.86 10.12
CA LEU A 19 13.05 -4.10 10.46
C LEU A 19 13.37 -4.59 11.88
N GLN A 20 14.64 -4.46 12.31
CA GLN A 20 15.03 -4.78 13.68
C GLN A 20 14.28 -3.90 14.69
N LEU A 21 14.18 -2.60 14.45
CA LEU A 21 13.39 -1.69 15.28
C LEU A 21 11.94 -2.17 15.39
N MET A 22 11.30 -2.51 14.26
CA MET A 22 9.92 -2.98 14.24
C MET A 22 9.71 -4.27 15.04
N LEU A 23 10.62 -5.24 14.91
CA LEU A 23 10.49 -6.54 15.57
C LEU A 23 10.91 -6.52 17.04
N LYS A 24 12.03 -5.85 17.38
CA LYS A 24 12.61 -5.87 18.73
C LYS A 24 12.07 -4.73 19.61
N GLU A 25 12.24 -3.48 19.17
CA GLU A 25 11.86 -2.31 19.99
C GLU A 25 10.35 -2.07 19.98
N TRP A 26 9.73 -2.22 18.80
CA TRP A 26 8.28 -2.09 18.70
C TRP A 26 7.54 -3.37 19.09
N GLN A 27 8.25 -4.49 19.25
CA GLN A 27 7.70 -5.80 19.61
C GLN A 27 6.56 -6.22 18.69
N MET A 28 6.67 -5.89 17.39
CA MET A 28 5.69 -6.32 16.41
C MET A 28 5.84 -7.82 16.17
N GLU A 29 4.72 -8.53 16.16
CA GLU A 29 4.71 -9.94 15.76
C GLU A 29 5.16 -10.07 14.31
N LYS A 30 6.06 -11.03 14.07
CA LYS A 30 6.62 -11.31 12.74
C LYS A 30 5.48 -11.60 11.74
N PRO A 31 5.45 -10.93 10.57
CA PRO A 31 4.36 -11.13 9.62
C PRO A 31 4.46 -12.51 8.97
N LYS A 32 3.32 -13.11 8.66
CA LYS A 32 3.24 -14.29 7.78
C LYS A 32 2.88 -13.94 6.33
N LEU A 33 2.51 -12.69 6.10
CA LEU A 33 2.18 -12.09 4.81
C LEU A 33 2.41 -10.57 4.92
N LEU A 34 2.84 -9.93 3.84
CA LEU A 34 2.88 -8.48 3.73
C LEU A 34 1.93 -8.01 2.63
N LEU A 35 0.94 -7.21 3.00
CA LEU A 35 0.00 -6.56 2.09
C LEU A 35 0.49 -5.13 1.81
N SER A 36 1.15 -4.94 0.67
CA SER A 36 1.66 -3.63 0.26
C SER A 36 0.60 -2.91 -0.58
N VAL A 37 -0.12 -1.97 0.03
CA VAL A 37 -1.25 -1.29 -0.62
C VAL A 37 -0.78 -0.02 -1.31
N HIS A 38 -1.19 0.14 -2.56
CA HIS A 38 -0.89 1.29 -3.43
C HIS A 38 -2.16 1.77 -4.13
N GLY A 39 -2.21 3.06 -4.46
CA GLY A 39 -3.39 3.65 -5.06
C GLY A 39 -3.34 5.16 -5.18
N GLY A 40 -4.50 5.79 -5.38
CA GLY A 40 -4.62 7.26 -5.43
C GLY A 40 -4.15 7.93 -4.14
N LEU A 41 -3.29 8.94 -4.28
CA LEU A 41 -2.78 9.76 -3.15
C LEU A 41 -3.78 10.85 -2.72
N GLN A 42 -4.53 11.39 -3.70
CA GLN A 42 -5.59 12.37 -3.48
C GLN A 42 -6.90 11.68 -3.13
N ASN A 43 -7.88 12.42 -2.59
CA ASN A 43 -9.19 11.87 -2.31
C ASN A 43 -9.93 11.51 -3.61
N PHE A 44 -10.53 10.33 -3.62
CA PHE A 44 -11.41 9.83 -4.68
C PHE A 44 -12.57 9.08 -4.02
N THR A 45 -13.65 8.87 -4.76
CA THR A 45 -14.83 8.14 -4.28
C THR A 45 -14.87 6.75 -4.88
N LEU A 46 -14.81 5.73 -4.02
CA LEU A 46 -15.02 4.35 -4.46
C LEU A 46 -16.51 4.03 -4.57
N PRO A 47 -16.93 3.29 -5.61
CA PRO A 47 -18.26 2.71 -5.65
C PRO A 47 -18.52 1.87 -4.38
N PRO A 48 -19.71 1.92 -3.76
CA PRO A 48 -19.97 1.28 -2.47
C PRO A 48 -19.62 -0.22 -2.44
N LYS A 49 -19.90 -0.95 -3.52
CA LYS A 49 -19.58 -2.37 -3.65
C LYS A 49 -18.07 -2.64 -3.63
N VAL A 50 -17.30 -1.82 -4.37
CA VAL A 50 -15.82 -1.91 -4.42
C VAL A 50 -15.24 -1.53 -3.06
N LYS A 51 -15.72 -0.44 -2.44
CA LYS A 51 -15.32 -0.03 -1.10
C LYS A 51 -15.53 -1.16 -0.09
N HIS A 52 -16.71 -1.79 -0.08
CA HIS A 52 -17.02 -2.87 0.84
C HIS A 52 -16.13 -4.09 0.63
N SER A 53 -16.02 -4.57 -0.62
CA SER A 53 -15.19 -5.73 -0.96
C SER A 53 -13.71 -5.52 -0.61
N PHE A 54 -13.15 -4.36 -0.97
CA PHE A 54 -11.78 -3.97 -0.61
C PHE A 54 -11.59 -3.94 0.91
N SER A 55 -12.44 -3.19 1.62
CA SER A 55 -12.27 -2.95 3.05
C SER A 55 -12.40 -4.23 3.86
N ARG A 56 -13.42 -5.06 3.56
CA ARG A 56 -13.64 -6.32 4.25
C ARG A 56 -12.56 -7.34 3.89
N GLY A 57 -12.29 -7.53 2.60
CA GLY A 57 -11.30 -8.50 2.12
C GLY A 57 -9.90 -8.23 2.66
N LEU A 58 -9.44 -6.96 2.61
CA LEU A 58 -8.12 -6.57 3.11
C LEU A 58 -7.96 -6.90 4.61
N ILE A 59 -8.94 -6.53 5.42
CA ILE A 59 -8.86 -6.71 6.87
C ILE A 59 -9.06 -8.18 7.25
N THR A 60 -9.96 -8.91 6.58
CA THR A 60 -10.11 -10.34 6.77
C THR A 60 -8.81 -11.08 6.46
N ALA A 61 -8.15 -10.78 5.33
CA ALA A 61 -6.87 -11.40 4.97
C ALA A 61 -5.78 -11.09 5.99
N ALA A 62 -5.69 -9.84 6.46
CA ALA A 62 -4.71 -9.45 7.45
C ALA A 62 -4.91 -10.16 8.80
N LEU A 63 -6.16 -10.25 9.28
CA LEU A 63 -6.47 -10.89 10.55
C LEU A 63 -6.33 -12.41 10.50
N SER A 64 -6.71 -13.05 9.40
CA SER A 64 -6.65 -14.52 9.26
C SER A 64 -5.22 -15.04 9.15
N THR A 65 -4.33 -14.27 8.52
CA THR A 65 -2.94 -14.67 8.27
C THR A 65 -1.94 -14.08 9.28
N GLY A 66 -2.32 -13.02 10.01
CA GLY A 66 -1.35 -12.23 10.76
C GLY A 66 -0.47 -11.37 9.84
N ALA A 67 -1.07 -10.79 8.79
CA ALA A 67 -0.34 -9.95 7.84
C ALA A 67 0.00 -8.58 8.43
N TRP A 68 1.07 -7.99 7.93
CA TRP A 68 1.28 -6.55 8.00
C TRP A 68 0.64 -5.87 6.80
N ILE A 69 0.16 -4.63 7.00
CA ILE A 69 -0.40 -3.79 5.93
C ILE A 69 0.48 -2.55 5.80
N PHE A 70 1.08 -2.34 4.63
CA PHE A 70 1.85 -1.15 4.31
C PHE A 70 1.04 -0.18 3.45
N THR A 71 1.10 1.11 3.80
CA THR A 71 0.52 2.23 3.04
C THR A 71 1.47 3.44 3.12
N ASP A 72 1.09 4.57 2.52
CA ASP A 72 1.77 5.85 2.73
C ASP A 72 1.40 6.57 4.05
N GLY A 73 0.44 6.04 4.82
CA GLY A 73 0.09 6.48 6.17
C GLY A 73 -0.71 7.78 6.26
N VAL A 74 -0.98 8.48 5.15
CA VAL A 74 -1.67 9.77 5.18
C VAL A 74 -3.19 9.62 5.23
N ASN A 75 -3.89 10.65 5.69
CA ASN A 75 -5.34 10.66 5.86
C ASN A 75 -6.11 11.08 4.59
N THR A 76 -5.54 10.78 3.41
CA THR A 76 -6.14 11.02 2.09
C THR A 76 -6.04 9.77 1.24
N GLY A 77 -6.81 9.73 0.14
CA GLY A 77 -6.69 8.69 -0.88
C GLY A 77 -6.82 7.26 -0.35
N VAL A 78 -5.99 6.36 -0.87
CA VAL A 78 -6.05 4.93 -0.52
C VAL A 78 -5.80 4.66 0.97
N SER A 79 -4.84 5.35 1.60
CA SER A 79 -4.52 5.14 3.00
C SER A 79 -5.68 5.54 3.92
N LYS A 80 -6.47 6.56 3.54
CA LYS A 80 -7.73 6.87 4.23
C LYS A 80 -8.69 5.69 4.22
N TYR A 81 -8.90 5.05 3.07
CA TYR A 81 -9.75 3.85 2.96
C TYR A 81 -9.23 2.68 3.79
N VAL A 82 -7.92 2.45 3.81
CA VAL A 82 -7.31 1.42 4.66
C VAL A 82 -7.56 1.73 6.15
N GLY A 83 -7.36 2.99 6.57
CA GLY A 83 -7.63 3.41 7.93
C GLY A 83 -9.10 3.24 8.34
N GLU A 84 -10.04 3.60 7.47
CA GLU A 84 -11.47 3.36 7.67
C GLU A 84 -11.78 1.85 7.75
N ALA A 85 -11.16 1.02 6.91
CA ALA A 85 -11.32 -0.42 6.96
C ALA A 85 -10.82 -1.00 8.30
N VAL A 86 -9.64 -0.57 8.76
CA VAL A 86 -9.09 -0.95 10.08
C VAL A 86 -10.01 -0.51 11.22
N LYS A 87 -10.66 0.65 11.11
CA LYS A 87 -11.65 1.12 12.09
C LYS A 87 -12.88 0.22 12.10
N THR A 88 -13.44 -0.09 10.93
CA THR A 88 -14.74 -0.77 10.78
C THR A 88 -14.66 -2.28 10.96
N PHE A 89 -13.63 -2.93 10.40
CA PHE A 89 -13.52 -4.39 10.36
C PHE A 89 -12.37 -4.93 11.23
N GLY A 90 -11.50 -4.06 11.74
CA GLY A 90 -10.32 -4.48 12.49
C GLY A 90 -10.62 -4.99 13.90
N SER A 91 -9.78 -5.89 14.42
CA SER A 91 -9.94 -6.46 15.76
C SER A 91 -9.93 -5.38 16.86
N HIS A 92 -10.75 -5.50 17.89
CA HIS A 92 -10.66 -4.65 19.09
C HIS A 92 -9.30 -4.76 19.81
N LYS A 93 -8.57 -5.86 19.59
CA LYS A 93 -7.19 -6.03 20.10
C LYS A 93 -6.22 -5.27 19.21
N LEU A 94 -5.92 -4.04 19.63
CA LEU A 94 -5.04 -3.10 18.90
C LEU A 94 -3.63 -3.66 18.64
N ARG A 95 -3.10 -4.52 19.52
CA ARG A 95 -1.81 -5.21 19.32
C ARG A 95 -1.79 -6.15 18.11
N LYS A 96 -2.95 -6.53 17.57
CA LYS A 96 -3.07 -7.35 16.36
C LYS A 96 -3.22 -6.53 15.08
N ARG A 97 -3.23 -5.20 15.18
CA ARG A 97 -3.34 -4.30 14.02
C ARG A 97 -1.93 -3.87 13.61
N ASN A 98 -1.37 -4.53 12.62
CA ASN A 98 -0.03 -4.23 12.09
C ASN A 98 -0.13 -3.39 10.81
N THR A 99 -0.81 -2.24 10.89
CA THR A 99 -0.94 -1.28 9.78
C THR A 99 0.12 -0.20 9.92
N VAL A 100 1.07 -0.15 8.98
CA VAL A 100 2.26 0.70 9.02
C VAL A 100 2.19 1.72 7.90
N GLY A 101 2.28 3.00 8.26
CA GLY A 101 2.40 4.10 7.31
C GLY A 101 3.87 4.42 7.05
N LEU A 102 4.29 4.41 5.79
CA LEU A 102 5.60 4.93 5.37
C LEU A 102 5.38 6.30 4.73
N THR A 103 5.68 7.37 5.46
CA THR A 103 5.25 8.73 5.09
C THR A 103 6.47 9.63 4.94
N SER A 104 6.54 10.41 3.87
CA SER A 104 7.56 11.47 3.72
C SER A 104 7.42 12.51 4.84
N TRP A 105 8.49 12.76 5.58
CA TRP A 105 8.52 13.71 6.70
C TRP A 105 8.13 15.13 6.28
N GLY A 106 8.64 15.59 5.14
CA GLY A 106 8.36 16.91 4.57
C GLY A 106 6.91 17.10 4.10
N LEU A 107 6.15 16.00 3.93
CA LEU A 107 4.75 16.03 3.54
C LEU A 107 3.82 16.21 4.75
N ILE A 108 4.27 15.87 5.96
CA ILE A 108 3.41 15.81 7.13
C ILE A 108 3.05 17.22 7.58
N ASP A 109 1.75 17.46 7.68
CA ASP A 109 1.25 18.69 8.25
C ASP A 109 1.61 18.76 9.74
N ASN A 110 2.07 19.93 10.19
CA ASN A 110 2.51 20.18 11.55
C ASN A 110 3.57 19.18 12.08
N ASN A 111 4.48 18.74 11.21
CA ASN A 111 5.52 17.76 11.55
C ASN A 111 6.43 18.21 12.71
N MET A 112 6.62 19.51 12.93
CA MET A 112 7.41 20.04 14.04
C MET A 112 6.90 19.61 15.42
N GLU A 113 5.60 19.36 15.60
CA GLU A 113 5.05 18.85 16.87
C GLU A 113 5.53 17.44 17.22
N LEU A 114 5.93 16.66 16.20
CA LEU A 114 6.44 15.30 16.36
C LEU A 114 7.91 15.27 16.78
N ILE A 115 8.58 16.43 16.89
CA ILE A 115 9.99 16.48 17.30
C ILE A 115 10.10 16.32 18.81
N GLY A 116 10.77 15.26 19.24
CA GLY A 116 11.10 15.01 20.63
C GLY A 116 11.93 13.74 20.76
N ARG A 117 12.77 13.68 21.79
CA ARG A 117 13.58 12.49 22.10
C ARG A 117 12.92 11.73 23.24
N ASP A 118 12.57 10.47 23.00
CA ASP A 118 11.99 9.56 24.00
C ASP A 118 10.76 10.12 24.74
N VAL A 119 9.98 10.98 24.06
CA VAL A 119 8.79 11.64 24.61
C VAL A 119 7.54 11.32 23.80
N PHE A 120 6.40 11.29 24.49
CA PHE A 120 5.10 11.30 23.83
C PHE A 120 4.79 12.70 23.29
N ARG A 121 4.42 12.79 22.01
CA ARG A 121 3.96 14.04 21.39
C ARG A 121 2.51 13.91 20.95
N PRO A 122 1.60 14.78 21.42
CA PRO A 122 0.29 14.89 20.78
C PRO A 122 0.51 15.38 19.34
N TYR A 123 -0.27 14.83 18.42
CA TYR A 123 -0.27 15.26 17.03
C TYR A 123 -1.64 15.81 16.69
N GLN A 124 -1.71 17.11 16.41
CA GLN A 124 -2.93 17.75 15.97
C GLN A 124 -2.70 18.40 14.60
N PRO A 125 -3.27 17.83 13.52
CA PRO A 125 -3.16 18.45 12.21
C PRO A 125 -3.94 19.76 12.19
N VAL A 126 -3.35 20.78 11.58
CA VAL A 126 -3.97 22.08 11.38
C VAL A 126 -4.62 21.97 10.02
N GLY A 127 -5.86 21.49 9.97
CA GLY A 127 -6.59 21.16 8.73
C GLY A 127 -6.79 22.34 7.78
N ASN A 128 -5.71 22.79 7.13
CA ASN A 128 -5.67 23.90 6.21
C ASN A 128 -6.00 23.39 4.80
N PRO A 129 -7.15 23.78 4.22
CA PRO A 129 -7.59 23.31 2.91
C PRO A 129 -6.65 23.69 1.75
N LEU A 130 -5.81 24.72 1.93
CA LEU A 130 -4.85 25.19 0.93
C LEU A 130 -3.48 24.54 1.05
N SER A 131 -3.24 23.78 2.12
CA SER A 131 -1.96 23.13 2.36
C SER A 131 -1.77 21.96 1.39
N LYS A 132 -0.59 21.90 0.75
CA LYS A 132 -0.14 20.71 0.00
C LYS A 132 0.37 19.59 0.92
N ARG A 133 0.33 19.81 2.24
CA ARG A 133 0.71 18.82 3.25
C ARG A 133 -0.46 17.90 3.58
N ALA A 134 -0.15 16.74 4.13
CA ALA A 134 -1.12 15.73 4.50
C ALA A 134 -1.02 15.38 5.99
N SER A 135 -2.16 15.14 6.61
CA SER A 135 -2.21 14.68 8.00
C SER A 135 -1.96 13.17 8.08
N LEU A 136 -1.33 12.70 9.16
CA LEU A 136 -1.21 11.27 9.43
C LEU A 136 -2.59 10.64 9.72
N ASN A 137 -2.82 9.41 9.24
CA ASN A 137 -4.06 8.70 9.46
C ASN A 137 -4.10 8.03 10.85
N ARG A 138 -4.97 8.52 11.73
CA ARG A 138 -5.08 8.05 13.13
C ARG A 138 -5.38 6.55 13.32
N PHE A 139 -5.82 5.83 12.29
CA PHE A 139 -6.14 4.41 12.37
C PHE A 139 -4.95 3.49 12.03
N HIS A 140 -3.85 4.05 11.50
CA HIS A 140 -2.59 3.34 11.40
C HIS A 140 -1.95 3.13 12.78
N SER A 141 -1.26 2.02 12.95
CA SER A 141 -0.69 1.60 14.24
C SER A 141 0.73 2.11 14.47
N HIS A 142 1.51 2.17 13.39
CA HIS A 142 2.92 2.52 13.39
C HIS A 142 3.22 3.45 12.21
N PHE A 143 4.24 4.30 12.36
CA PHE A 143 4.69 5.20 11.30
C PHE A 143 6.21 5.22 11.16
N LEU A 144 6.68 5.03 9.94
CA LEU A 144 8.06 5.33 9.52
C LEU A 144 8.03 6.66 8.77
N LEU A 145 8.58 7.71 9.38
CA LEU A 145 8.59 9.05 8.82
C LEU A 145 9.92 9.26 8.08
N VAL A 146 9.89 9.13 6.75
CA VAL A 146 11.09 9.06 5.91
C VAL A 146 11.49 10.46 5.46
N ASP A 147 12.74 10.81 5.65
CA ASP A 147 13.23 12.17 5.42
C ASP A 147 14.40 12.21 4.45
N ASP A 148 14.28 13.06 3.43
CA ASP A 148 15.28 13.38 2.42
C ASP A 148 15.72 14.85 2.50
N GLY A 149 15.28 15.58 3.54
CA GLY A 149 15.52 17.00 3.73
C GLY A 149 14.61 17.92 2.92
N THR A 150 13.75 17.39 2.06
CA THR A 150 12.84 18.21 1.25
C THR A 150 11.51 18.49 1.95
N LEU A 151 10.83 19.57 1.57
CA LEU A 151 9.51 19.93 2.09
C LEU A 151 8.44 19.84 1.00
N GLY A 152 7.29 19.27 1.34
CA GLY A 152 6.12 19.16 0.47
C GLY A 152 6.28 18.24 -0.75
N LYS A 153 7.36 17.46 -0.84
CA LYS A 153 7.57 16.48 -1.91
C LYS A 153 7.10 15.09 -1.50
N TYR A 154 6.59 14.36 -2.48
CA TYR A 154 6.21 12.95 -2.36
C TYR A 154 7.33 12.08 -2.93
N GLY A 155 7.47 10.86 -2.41
CA GLY A 155 8.19 9.78 -3.11
C GLY A 155 9.52 9.36 -2.48
N CYS A 156 10.12 10.16 -1.60
CA CYS A 156 11.39 9.79 -0.94
C CYS A 156 11.30 8.47 -0.15
N GLN A 157 10.11 8.13 0.36
CA GLN A 157 9.88 6.88 1.07
C GLN A 157 9.93 5.63 0.18
N GLN A 158 9.84 5.75 -1.15
CA GLN A 158 9.68 4.60 -2.05
C GLN A 158 10.92 3.69 -2.06
N GLY A 159 12.12 4.27 -2.01
CA GLY A 159 13.37 3.52 -1.89
C GLY A 159 13.40 2.67 -0.63
N LEU A 160 13.19 3.30 0.52
CA LEU A 160 13.14 2.61 1.80
C LEU A 160 12.04 1.55 1.85
N ARG A 161 10.83 1.85 1.32
CA ARG A 161 9.72 0.88 1.24
C ARG A 161 10.11 -0.37 0.49
N ARG A 162 10.69 -0.23 -0.72
CA ARG A 162 11.14 -1.39 -1.53
C ARG A 162 12.21 -2.21 -0.81
N ASN A 163 13.17 -1.54 -0.17
CA ASN A 163 14.23 -2.23 0.56
C ASN A 163 13.69 -2.94 1.80
N LEU A 164 12.77 -2.33 2.54
CA LEU A 164 12.12 -2.93 3.71
C LEU A 164 11.25 -4.13 3.32
N GLU A 165 10.49 -4.06 2.22
CA GLU A 165 9.75 -5.20 1.69
C GLU A 165 10.67 -6.38 1.37
N LYS A 166 11.80 -6.13 0.70
CA LYS A 166 12.80 -7.17 0.42
C LYS A 166 13.37 -7.79 1.71
N GLN A 167 13.68 -6.96 2.72
CA GLN A 167 14.17 -7.47 4.00
C GLN A 167 13.11 -8.28 4.76
N ILE A 168 11.83 -7.90 4.66
CA ILE A 168 10.71 -8.68 5.21
C ILE A 168 10.57 -10.02 4.45
N GLN A 169 10.74 -10.04 3.13
CA GLN A 169 10.68 -11.29 2.36
C GLN A 169 11.73 -12.32 2.80
N LEU A 170 12.92 -11.88 3.22
CA LEU A 170 13.97 -12.78 3.72
C LEU A 170 13.64 -13.41 5.08
N GLN A 171 12.62 -12.90 5.76
CA GLN A 171 12.22 -13.41 7.06
C GLN A 171 11.54 -14.78 6.95
N ARG A 172 12.04 -15.78 7.67
CA ARG A 172 11.42 -17.13 7.69
C ARG A 172 10.11 -17.14 8.47
N ILE A 173 9.02 -17.61 7.86
CA ILE A 173 7.73 -17.77 8.55
C ILE A 173 7.78 -18.94 9.53
N HIS A 174 8.46 -20.03 9.15
CA HIS A 174 8.53 -21.25 9.93
C HIS A 174 9.97 -21.78 9.96
N PRO A 175 10.50 -22.23 11.11
CA PRO A 175 11.90 -22.68 11.20
C PRO A 175 12.26 -23.85 10.26
N ARG A 176 11.28 -24.70 9.95
CA ARG A 176 11.44 -25.91 9.13
C ARG A 176 11.11 -25.73 7.65
N LEU A 177 10.54 -24.58 7.26
CA LEU A 177 10.22 -24.29 5.86
C LEU A 177 11.13 -23.14 5.41
N ASN A 178 11.85 -23.33 4.30
CA ASN A 178 12.65 -22.27 3.68
C ASN A 178 11.79 -21.27 2.90
N HIS A 179 10.61 -20.93 3.43
CA HIS A 179 9.71 -19.94 2.84
C HIS A 179 9.87 -18.61 3.58
N GLY A 180 10.24 -17.60 2.79
CA GLY A 180 10.21 -16.21 3.18
C GLY A 180 8.78 -15.70 3.41
N VAL A 181 8.64 -14.47 3.91
CA VAL A 181 7.33 -13.81 3.99
C VAL A 181 6.86 -13.43 2.58
N PRO A 182 5.72 -13.95 2.08
CA PRO A 182 5.19 -13.52 0.80
C PRO A 182 4.75 -12.06 0.87
N VAL A 183 4.96 -11.34 -0.22
CA VAL A 183 4.46 -9.98 -0.43
C VAL A 183 3.37 -10.04 -1.48
N LEU A 184 2.26 -9.36 -1.23
CA LEU A 184 1.19 -9.14 -2.18
C LEU A 184 1.05 -7.63 -2.37
N CYS A 185 1.20 -7.16 -3.61
CA CYS A 185 0.88 -5.79 -3.96
C CYS A 185 -0.64 -5.67 -4.18
N VAL A 186 -1.28 -4.73 -3.50
CA VAL A 186 -2.72 -4.48 -3.63
C VAL A 186 -2.91 -3.10 -4.26
N VAL A 187 -3.62 -3.06 -5.38
CA VAL A 187 -3.79 -1.86 -6.21
C VAL A 187 -5.25 -1.44 -6.22
N ILE A 188 -5.47 -0.17 -5.90
CA ILE A 188 -6.79 0.46 -5.96
C ILE A 188 -6.67 1.86 -6.53
N GLU A 189 -7.42 2.12 -7.60
CA GLU A 189 -7.43 3.41 -8.29
C GLU A 189 -6.00 3.79 -8.79
N GLY A 190 -5.63 5.06 -8.80
CA GLY A 190 -4.27 5.56 -9.01
C GLY A 190 -4.04 6.31 -10.32
N GLY A 191 -3.01 7.15 -10.31
CA GLY A 191 -2.55 7.92 -11.48
C GLY A 191 -1.42 7.20 -12.25
N PRO A 192 -0.84 7.85 -13.28
CA PRO A 192 0.19 7.25 -14.15
C PRO A 192 1.40 6.66 -13.40
N ALA A 193 1.87 7.33 -12.35
CA ALA A 193 3.01 6.86 -11.53
C ALA A 193 2.77 5.50 -10.88
N LEU A 194 1.52 5.12 -10.63
CA LEU A 194 1.18 3.80 -10.09
C LEU A 194 1.51 2.69 -11.08
N VAL A 195 1.43 2.93 -12.39
CA VAL A 195 1.74 1.90 -13.39
C VAL A 195 3.22 1.52 -13.32
N SER A 196 4.10 2.51 -13.15
CA SER A 196 5.53 2.26 -12.87
C SER A 196 5.72 1.45 -11.59
N THR A 197 4.98 1.78 -10.53
CA THR A 197 5.01 0.98 -9.29
C THR A 197 4.56 -0.47 -9.53
N VAL A 198 3.51 -0.70 -10.31
CA VAL A 198 3.06 -2.05 -10.66
C VAL A 198 4.12 -2.80 -11.46
N LEU A 199 4.72 -2.15 -12.46
CA LEU A 199 5.83 -2.70 -13.23
C LEU A 199 7.01 -3.11 -12.32
N ASP A 200 7.38 -2.26 -11.36
CA ASP A 200 8.41 -2.51 -10.34
C ASP A 200 8.11 -3.74 -9.47
N TYR A 201 6.85 -4.16 -9.31
CA TYR A 201 6.46 -5.37 -8.57
C TYR A 201 6.47 -6.62 -9.45
N VAL A 202 5.83 -6.54 -10.62
CA VAL A 202 5.67 -7.70 -11.50
C VAL A 202 6.98 -8.11 -12.19
N SER A 203 7.90 -7.17 -12.40
CA SER A 203 9.23 -7.43 -12.99
C SER A 203 10.29 -7.92 -11.99
N ARG A 204 9.96 -8.08 -10.71
CA ARG A 204 10.91 -8.61 -9.71
C ARG A 204 11.27 -10.06 -10.02
N ALA A 205 12.39 -10.52 -9.46
CA ALA A 205 12.82 -11.91 -9.50
C ALA A 205 12.87 -12.48 -8.07
N PRO A 206 11.91 -13.32 -7.65
CA PRO A 206 10.69 -13.71 -8.37
C PRO A 206 9.64 -12.57 -8.42
N PRO A 207 8.68 -12.60 -9.37
CA PRO A 207 7.61 -11.61 -9.46
C PRO A 207 6.79 -11.51 -8.18
N VAL A 208 6.45 -10.30 -7.77
CA VAL A 208 5.49 -10.10 -6.68
C VAL A 208 4.08 -10.10 -7.26
N PRO A 209 3.17 -10.95 -6.76
CA PRO A 209 1.78 -10.93 -7.19
C PRO A 209 1.12 -9.57 -6.94
N VAL A 210 0.30 -9.13 -7.88
CA VAL A 210 -0.46 -7.87 -7.86
C VAL A 210 -1.95 -8.19 -7.93
N LEU A 211 -2.70 -7.74 -6.92
CA LEU A 211 -4.15 -7.81 -6.86
C LEU A 211 -4.77 -6.45 -7.20
N ILE A 212 -5.50 -6.38 -8.30
CA ILE A 212 -6.11 -5.14 -8.82
C ILE A 212 -7.60 -5.13 -8.51
N PHE A 213 -8.05 -4.08 -7.80
CA PHE A 213 -9.48 -3.85 -7.55
C PHE A 213 -10.11 -3.11 -8.74
N GLU A 214 -10.61 -3.87 -9.71
CA GLU A 214 -11.38 -3.34 -10.84
C GLU A 214 -12.66 -2.61 -10.38
N GLY A 215 -13.02 -1.56 -11.11
CA GLY A 215 -14.11 -0.63 -10.79
C GLY A 215 -13.71 0.43 -9.76
N SER A 216 -12.41 0.52 -9.42
CA SER A 216 -11.90 1.55 -8.51
C SER A 216 -11.50 2.83 -9.23
N GLY A 217 -11.36 2.81 -10.55
CA GLY A 217 -11.08 3.97 -11.39
C GLY A 217 -9.64 4.05 -11.91
N ARG A 218 -9.44 4.94 -12.89
CA ARG A 218 -8.14 5.35 -13.47
C ARG A 218 -7.20 4.17 -13.78
N ALA A 219 -5.97 4.18 -13.24
CA ALA A 219 -4.92 3.23 -13.61
C ALA A 219 -5.28 1.77 -13.27
N ALA A 220 -5.98 1.52 -12.15
CA ALA A 220 -6.42 0.18 -11.79
C ALA A 220 -7.38 -0.41 -12.84
N ASP A 221 -8.33 0.38 -13.34
CA ASP A 221 -9.29 -0.09 -14.36
C ASP A 221 -8.61 -0.29 -15.71
N LEU A 222 -7.65 0.58 -16.09
CA LEU A 222 -6.85 0.40 -17.31
C LEU A 222 -6.03 -0.90 -17.25
N LEU A 223 -5.34 -1.16 -16.14
CA LEU A 223 -4.59 -2.40 -15.94
C LEU A 223 -5.51 -3.63 -15.96
N ALA A 224 -6.68 -3.54 -15.33
CA ALA A 224 -7.66 -4.64 -15.32
C ALA A 224 -8.22 -4.91 -16.73
N PHE A 225 -8.55 -3.86 -17.47
CA PHE A 225 -9.01 -3.95 -18.85
C PHE A 225 -7.96 -4.62 -19.74
N LEU A 226 -6.70 -4.16 -19.69
CA LEU A 226 -5.62 -4.72 -20.48
C LEU A 226 -5.32 -6.18 -20.13
N HIS A 227 -5.38 -6.53 -18.85
CA HIS A 227 -5.21 -7.92 -18.40
C HIS A 227 -6.27 -8.85 -19.01
N LYS A 228 -7.53 -8.38 -19.15
CA LYS A 228 -8.61 -9.14 -19.79
C LYS A 228 -8.46 -9.22 -21.31
N GLN A 229 -8.05 -8.13 -21.96
CA GLN A 229 -7.89 -8.10 -23.42
C GLN A 229 -6.74 -9.00 -23.88
N THR A 230 -5.58 -8.91 -23.21
CA THR A 230 -4.41 -9.73 -23.51
C THR A 230 -4.64 -11.22 -23.23
N ALA A 231 -5.56 -11.57 -22.33
CA ALA A 231 -5.95 -12.96 -22.08
C ALA A 231 -6.76 -13.59 -23.25
N ASN A 232 -7.51 -12.78 -24.00
CA ASN A 232 -8.47 -13.27 -25.00
C ASN A 232 -7.93 -13.25 -26.44
N HIS A 233 -6.63 -12.99 -26.65
CA HIS A 233 -5.99 -12.85 -27.97
C HIS A 233 -6.72 -11.92 -28.95
N ARG A 234 -7.56 -11.00 -28.46
CA ARG A 234 -8.18 -9.99 -29.32
C ARG A 234 -7.09 -8.99 -29.66
N HIS A 235 -6.77 -8.88 -30.95
CA HIS A 235 -5.91 -7.82 -31.44
C HIS A 235 -6.37 -6.49 -30.83
N VAL A 236 -5.39 -5.74 -30.35
CA VAL A 236 -5.55 -4.44 -29.68
C VAL A 236 -6.01 -3.40 -30.72
N PHE A 237 -7.25 -3.51 -31.17
CA PHE A 237 -7.94 -2.52 -32.01
C PHE A 237 -9.06 -1.90 -31.18
N ASP A 238 -8.68 -1.16 -30.14
CA ASP A 238 -9.58 -0.22 -29.49
C ASP A 238 -9.14 1.19 -29.93
N PRO A 239 -10.02 2.01 -30.54
CA PRO A 239 -9.71 3.39 -30.93
C PRO A 239 -9.16 4.23 -29.77
N VAL A 240 -9.54 3.91 -28.54
CA VAL A 240 -9.02 4.55 -27.33
C VAL A 240 -7.54 4.24 -27.12
N MET A 241 -7.11 3.03 -27.46
CA MET A 241 -5.71 2.61 -27.34
C MET A 241 -4.85 3.15 -28.47
N GLU A 242 -5.36 3.26 -29.69
CA GLU A 242 -4.67 3.91 -30.83
C GLU A 242 -4.27 5.35 -30.49
N ALA A 243 -5.17 6.12 -29.88
CA ALA A 243 -4.90 7.49 -29.44
C ALA A 243 -3.78 7.57 -28.38
N TRP A 244 -3.48 6.47 -27.69
CA TRP A 244 -2.53 6.42 -26.58
C TRP A 244 -1.22 5.72 -26.95
N LYS A 245 -1.12 5.13 -28.15
CA LYS A 245 0.06 4.34 -28.58
C LYS A 245 1.38 5.11 -28.50
N ALA A 246 1.35 6.43 -28.67
CA ALA A 246 2.52 7.29 -28.59
C ALA A 246 2.90 7.70 -27.14
N SER A 247 2.12 7.31 -26.13
CA SER A 247 2.37 7.71 -24.75
C SER A 247 3.32 6.74 -24.01
N HIS A 248 4.23 7.30 -23.21
CA HIS A 248 5.08 6.51 -22.31
C HIS A 248 4.25 5.61 -21.37
N LEU A 249 3.09 6.11 -20.92
CA LEU A 249 2.16 5.36 -20.07
C LEU A 249 1.65 4.08 -20.74
N TYR A 250 1.35 4.13 -22.04
CA TYR A 250 0.92 2.97 -22.79
C TYR A 250 2.01 1.89 -22.85
N SER A 251 3.26 2.29 -23.09
CA SER A 251 4.40 1.37 -23.07
C SER A 251 4.55 0.67 -21.71
N LEU A 252 4.48 1.42 -20.61
CA LEU A 252 4.52 0.84 -19.26
C LEU A 252 3.37 -0.13 -18.99
N LEU A 253 2.17 0.20 -19.45
CA LEU A 253 0.99 -0.67 -19.31
C LEU A 253 1.18 -1.99 -20.06
N LEU A 254 1.74 -1.97 -21.27
CA LEU A 254 2.04 -3.19 -22.03
C LEU A 254 3.14 -4.02 -21.36
N GLN A 255 4.19 -3.38 -20.87
CA GLN A 255 5.27 -4.08 -20.13
C GLN A 255 4.74 -4.78 -18.86
N CYS A 256 3.76 -4.20 -18.17
CA CYS A 256 3.09 -4.90 -17.06
C CYS A 256 2.41 -6.20 -17.51
N MET A 257 1.89 -6.25 -18.74
CA MET A 257 1.18 -7.41 -19.28
C MET A 257 2.12 -8.53 -19.74
N ASP A 258 3.41 -8.24 -19.98
CA ASP A 258 4.44 -9.28 -20.17
C ASP A 258 4.55 -10.20 -18.94
N TYR A 259 4.12 -9.71 -17.78
CA TYR A 259 4.07 -10.44 -16.51
C TYR A 259 2.64 -10.73 -16.04
N ARG A 260 1.67 -10.86 -16.98
CA ARG A 260 0.24 -11.00 -16.66
C ARG A 260 -0.09 -12.10 -15.65
N GLN A 261 0.68 -13.19 -15.60
CA GLN A 261 0.51 -14.29 -14.64
C GLN A 261 0.66 -13.86 -13.17
N ALA A 262 1.37 -12.75 -12.91
CA ALA A 262 1.49 -12.18 -11.58
C ALA A 262 0.34 -11.21 -11.25
N VAL A 263 -0.52 -10.86 -12.22
CA VAL A 263 -1.63 -9.92 -12.05
C VAL A 263 -2.95 -10.67 -11.91
N SER A 264 -3.79 -10.24 -10.97
CA SER A 264 -5.10 -10.85 -10.73
C SER A 264 -6.14 -9.83 -10.29
N GLN A 265 -7.42 -10.14 -10.49
CA GLN A 265 -8.56 -9.38 -9.97
C GLN A 265 -9.35 -10.22 -8.97
N PRO A 266 -9.91 -9.64 -7.89
CA PRO A 266 -10.83 -10.35 -7.01
C PRO A 266 -12.06 -10.84 -7.79
N SER A 267 -12.39 -12.14 -7.70
CA SER A 267 -13.60 -12.66 -8.34
C SER A 267 -14.85 -12.19 -7.59
N ALA A 268 -15.87 -11.70 -8.31
CA ALA A 268 -17.15 -11.32 -7.73
C ALA A 268 -18.01 -12.52 -7.25
N LYS A 269 -17.57 -13.76 -7.47
CA LYS A 269 -18.40 -14.97 -7.36
C LYS A 269 -18.51 -15.57 -5.94
N GLN A 270 -17.74 -15.10 -4.95
CA GLN A 270 -17.76 -15.71 -3.59
C GLN A 270 -18.62 -14.96 -2.56
N SER A 271 -19.42 -13.98 -2.97
CA SER A 271 -20.27 -13.20 -2.03
C SER A 271 -21.69 -13.75 -1.84
N GLN A 272 -22.05 -14.86 -2.49
CA GLN A 272 -23.42 -15.43 -2.43
C GLN A 272 -23.53 -16.72 -1.60
N GLU A 273 -22.45 -17.41 -1.23
CA GLU A 273 -22.55 -18.72 -0.55
C GLU A 273 -22.55 -18.68 0.99
N ASN A 274 -22.37 -17.52 1.63
CA ASN A 274 -22.43 -17.42 3.11
C ASN A 274 -23.75 -16.85 3.64
N LYS A 275 -24.86 -17.18 2.98
CA LYS A 275 -26.22 -17.01 3.51
C LYS A 275 -26.99 -18.33 3.38
N LEU A 276 -26.61 -19.31 4.19
CA LEU A 276 -27.42 -20.44 4.62
C LEU A 276 -27.01 -20.77 6.05
#